data_AF-A0A7S4C8H5-F1
#
_entry.id   AF-A0A7S4C8H5-F1
#
_cell.length_a   1.000
_cell.length_b   1.000
_cell.length_c   1.000
_cell.angle_alpha   90.00
_cell.angle_beta   90.00
_cell.angle_gamma   90.00
#
_symmetry.space_group_name_H-M   'P 1'
#
loop_
_entity.id
_entity.type
_entity.pdbx_description
1 polymer ?
#
loop_
_entity_poly.entity_id
_entity_poly.type
_entity_poly.pdbx_seq_one_letter_code
_entity_poly.pdbx_strand_id
1 'polypeptide(L)'
;FFSSKMPPAYSASDTRVFVGNLPQGVDKREVEDVFRRFGCITDVWIARKPESGFGFVYFNDRRDAEDACEDTNRRAKIQGNMLRVEISHDQPGKEKRSRGGGGYGG
;
A
#
# COMPACT_ATOMS: atom_id res chain seq x y z
N PHE A 1 9.51 -18.13 25.71
CA PHE A 1 8.28 -17.41 26.12
C PHE A 1 8.30 -15.93 25.71
N PHE A 2 8.64 -15.60 24.46
CA PHE A 2 8.40 -14.26 23.90
C PHE A 2 7.93 -14.41 22.45
N SER A 3 6.77 -15.06 22.29
CA SER A 3 6.04 -15.09 21.02
C SER A 3 5.20 -13.81 20.95
N SER A 4 5.87 -12.66 20.83
CA SER A 4 5.20 -11.37 20.81
C SER A 4 4.83 -10.98 19.38
N LYS A 5 3.65 -11.45 18.98
CA LYS A 5 2.71 -10.76 18.07
C LYS A 5 3.24 -10.21 16.74
N MET A 6 3.73 -11.08 15.86
CA MET A 6 3.44 -10.94 14.43
C MET A 6 3.17 -12.34 13.87
N PRO A 7 1.97 -12.63 13.32
CA PRO A 7 1.77 -13.91 12.63
C PRO A 7 2.75 -14.00 11.45
N PRO A 8 3.31 -15.19 11.17
CA PRO A 8 4.15 -15.39 10.00
C PRO A 8 3.27 -15.18 8.77
N ALA A 9 3.75 -14.37 7.82
CA ALA A 9 3.11 -14.10 6.53
C ALA A 9 1.99 -13.04 6.46
N TYR A 10 2.25 -11.80 6.90
CA TYR A 10 1.82 -10.68 6.03
C TYR A 10 2.91 -10.46 4.97
N SER A 11 3.10 -11.48 4.12
CA SER A 11 3.97 -11.42 2.93
C SER A 11 3.23 -10.67 1.82
N ALA A 12 2.62 -9.54 2.15
CA ALA A 12 1.87 -8.70 1.23
C ALA A 12 2.64 -7.38 1.05
N SER A 13 3.92 -7.52 0.75
CA SER A 13 4.89 -6.45 0.47
C SER A 13 4.54 -5.60 -0.75
N ASP A 14 3.44 -5.92 -1.43
CA ASP A 14 2.97 -5.31 -2.67
C ASP A 14 1.53 -4.77 -2.58
N THR A 15 0.86 -4.90 -1.43
CA THR A 15 -0.53 -4.44 -1.24
C THR A 15 -0.64 -3.23 -0.32
N ARG A 16 0.49 -2.74 0.22
CA ARG A 16 0.53 -1.53 1.03
C ARG A 16 0.65 -0.30 0.13
N VAL A 17 -0.26 0.63 0.31
CA VAL A 17 -0.32 1.91 -0.37
C VAL A 17 -0.08 3.03 0.63
N PHE A 18 0.93 3.86 0.38
CA PHE A 18 1.18 5.09 1.12
C PHE A 18 0.35 6.22 0.53
N VAL A 19 -0.28 7.01 1.39
CA VAL A 19 -1.10 8.17 1.04
C VAL A 19 -0.57 9.40 1.78
N GLY A 20 0.15 10.25 1.08
CA GLY A 20 0.67 11.52 1.57
C GLY A 20 -0.10 12.72 1.05
N ASN A 21 0.26 13.89 1.58
CA ASN A 21 -0.33 15.19 1.22
C ASN A 21 -1.84 15.27 1.51
N LEU A 22 -2.26 14.62 2.60
CA LEU A 22 -3.66 14.65 3.03
C LEU A 22 -3.98 15.99 3.72
N PRO A 23 -5.12 16.62 3.38
CA PRO A 23 -5.51 17.89 4.00
C PRO A 23 -5.87 17.72 5.48
N GLN A 24 -5.76 18.80 6.24
CA GLN A 24 -6.11 18.85 7.66
C GLN A 24 -7.63 18.71 7.81
N GLY A 25 -8.09 17.47 7.95
CA GLY A 25 -9.52 17.13 7.98
C GLY A 25 -9.88 15.83 7.28
N VAL A 26 -8.95 15.20 6.56
CA VAL A 26 -9.21 13.86 6.03
C VAL A 26 -9.34 12.86 7.17
N ASP A 27 -10.33 11.99 7.08
CA ASP A 27 -10.55 10.90 8.02
C ASP A 27 -10.26 9.55 7.37
N LYS A 28 -10.09 8.52 8.21
CA LYS A 28 -9.90 7.14 7.76
C LYS A 28 -11.04 6.73 6.83
N ARG A 29 -12.27 7.17 7.15
CA ARG A 29 -13.48 6.84 6.39
C ARG A 29 -13.44 7.37 4.96
N GLU A 30 -12.97 8.61 4.76
CA GLU A 30 -12.87 9.21 3.43
C GLU A 30 -11.85 8.47 2.58
N VAL A 31 -10.68 8.16 3.16
CA VAL A 31 -9.66 7.36 2.48
C VAL A 31 -10.23 5.98 2.15
N GLU A 32 -10.84 5.31 3.11
CA GLU A 32 -11.44 3.99 2.91
C GLU A 32 -12.50 4.00 1.80
N ASP A 33 -13.39 4.99 1.73
CA ASP A 33 -14.42 5.03 0.69
C ASP A 33 -13.85 5.33 -0.71
N VAL A 34 -12.84 6.21 -0.80
CA VAL A 34 -12.12 6.46 -2.07
C VAL A 34 -11.42 5.21 -2.55
N PHE A 35 -10.71 4.51 -1.66
CA PHE A 35 -9.91 3.35 -2.02
C PHE A 35 -10.74 2.08 -2.21
N ARG A 36 -11.91 1.93 -1.54
CA ARG A 36 -12.75 0.72 -1.66
C ARG A 36 -13.40 0.57 -3.03
N ARG A 37 -13.48 1.66 -3.80
CA ARG A 37 -14.03 1.61 -5.17
C ARG A 37 -13.12 0.83 -6.13
N PHE A 38 -11.82 0.78 -5.82
CA PHE A 38 -10.81 0.15 -6.66
C PHE A 38 -10.58 -1.30 -6.28
N GLY A 39 -10.71 -1.64 -4.99
CA GLY A 39 -10.53 -3.00 -4.52
C GLY A 39 -10.87 -3.19 -3.06
N CYS A 40 -10.66 -4.41 -2.57
CA CYS A 40 -10.94 -4.77 -1.18
C CYS A 40 -9.81 -4.30 -0.26
N ILE A 41 -10.15 -3.38 0.64
CA ILE A 41 -9.23 -2.88 1.67
C ILE A 41 -9.25 -3.84 2.86
N THR A 42 -8.07 -4.29 3.26
CA THR A 42 -7.87 -5.11 4.47
C THR A 42 -7.80 -4.23 5.71
N ASP A 43 -7.04 -3.13 5.65
CA ASP A 43 -6.84 -2.24 6.80
C ASP A 43 -6.50 -0.81 6.33
N VAL A 44 -6.82 0.19 7.16
CA VAL A 44 -6.43 1.59 6.90
C VAL A 44 -5.88 2.20 8.17
N TRP A 45 -4.70 2.79 8.06
CA TRP A 45 -4.02 3.47 9.16
C TRP A 45 -3.73 4.92 8.78
N ILE A 46 -4.15 5.88 9.59
CA ILE A 46 -3.86 7.31 9.36
C ILE A 46 -3.02 7.85 10.50
N ALA A 47 -1.87 8.43 10.16
CA ALA A 47 -1.04 9.20 11.05
C ALA A 47 -1.36 10.69 10.93
N ARG A 48 -1.95 11.22 11.99
CA ARG A 48 -2.18 12.66 12.15
C ARG A 48 -0.92 13.29 12.73
N LYS A 49 -0.11 13.95 11.89
CA LYS A 49 0.92 14.89 12.36
C LYS A 49 0.35 16.31 12.42
N PRO A 50 0.88 17.17 13.31
CA PRO A 50 0.47 18.57 13.40
C PRO A 50 0.75 19.38 12.12
N GLU A 51 1.75 18.99 11.31
CA GLU A 51 2.19 19.75 10.14
C GLU A 51 1.75 19.17 8.79
N SER A 52 1.44 17.87 8.69
CA SER A 52 1.00 17.21 7.44
C SER A 52 0.37 15.85 7.71
N GLY A 53 -0.83 15.59 7.20
CA GLY A 53 -1.47 14.27 7.33
C GLY A 53 -0.86 13.25 6.37
N PHE A 54 -0.62 12.03 6.86
CA PHE A 54 -0.28 10.89 6.01
C PHE A 54 -1.01 9.62 6.48
N GLY A 55 -1.23 8.68 5.56
CA GLY A 55 -1.93 7.44 5.82
C GLY A 55 -1.34 6.28 5.02
N PHE A 56 -1.72 5.08 5.42
CA PHE A 56 -1.36 3.83 4.80
C PHE A 56 -2.64 3.01 4.64
N VAL A 57 -2.85 2.49 3.44
CA VAL A 57 -3.95 1.61 3.08
C VAL A 57 -3.38 0.24 2.75
N TYR A 58 -3.99 -0.81 3.26
CA TYR A 58 -3.62 -2.18 2.97
C TYR A 58 -4.69 -2.80 2.11
N PHE A 59 -4.32 -3.23 0.91
CA PHE A 59 -5.20 -3.93 -0.01
C PHE A 59 -5.10 -5.45 0.17
N ASN A 60 -6.14 -6.14 -0.27
CA ASN A 60 -6.11 -7.59 -0.41
C ASN A 60 -5.25 -8.04 -1.60
N ASP A 61 -5.32 -7.30 -2.71
CA ASP A 61 -4.66 -7.63 -3.97
C ASP A 61 -3.71 -6.53 -4.43
N ARG A 62 -2.54 -6.93 -4.94
CA ARG A 62 -1.53 -6.01 -5.49
C ARG A 62 -2.05 -5.26 -6.70
N ARG A 63 -2.75 -5.96 -7.60
CA ARG A 63 -3.25 -5.40 -8.86
C ARG A 63 -4.22 -4.25 -8.59
N ASP A 64 -5.12 -4.46 -7.63
CA ASP A 64 -6.07 -3.44 -7.19
C ASP A 64 -5.35 -2.27 -6.51
N ALA A 65 -4.32 -2.55 -5.71
CA ALA A 65 -3.50 -1.53 -5.08
C ALA A 65 -2.78 -0.64 -6.12
N GLU A 66 -2.17 -1.26 -7.13
CA GLU A 66 -1.46 -0.55 -8.22
C GLU A 66 -2.41 0.33 -9.03
N ASP A 67 -3.58 -0.20 -9.41
CA ASP A 67 -4.61 0.55 -10.15
C ASP A 67 -5.16 1.71 -9.32
N ALA A 68 -5.47 1.45 -8.04
CA ALA A 68 -5.89 2.47 -7.09
C ALA A 68 -4.82 3.56 -6.92
N CYS A 69 -3.55 3.17 -6.84
CA CYS A 69 -2.44 4.11 -6.70
C CYS A 69 -2.28 4.99 -7.94
N GLU A 70 -2.29 4.41 -9.14
CA GLU A 70 -2.15 5.17 -10.39
C GLU A 70 -3.33 6.11 -10.64
N ASP A 71 -4.57 5.63 -10.46
CA ASP A 71 -5.76 6.47 -10.68
C ASP A 71 -5.86 7.56 -9.62
N THR A 72 -5.61 7.23 -8.35
CA THR A 72 -5.66 8.20 -7.25
C THR A 72 -4.53 9.23 -7.37
N ASN A 73 -3.31 8.83 -7.72
CA ASN A 73 -2.19 9.76 -7.90
C ASN A 73 -2.38 10.69 -9.12
N ARG A 74 -3.03 10.22 -10.20
CA ARG A 74 -3.28 11.05 -11.41
C ARG A 74 -4.51 11.95 -11.29
N ARG A 75 -5.58 11.49 -10.63
CA ARG A 75 -6.90 12.14 -10.68
C ARG A 75 -7.47 12.54 -9.32
N ALA A 76 -7.10 11.87 -8.23
CA ALA A 76 -7.74 12.16 -6.95
C ALA A 76 -7.19 13.43 -6.30
N LYS A 77 -8.12 14.31 -5.98
CA LYS A 77 -7.88 15.52 -5.19
C LYS A 77 -8.86 15.52 -4.04
N ILE A 78 -8.37 15.57 -2.81
CA ILE A 78 -9.23 15.74 -1.64
C ILE A 78 -9.15 17.20 -1.23
N GLN A 79 -10.31 17.86 -1.17
CA GLN A 79 -10.44 19.28 -0.76
C GLN A 79 -9.54 20.24 -1.59
N GLY A 80 -9.28 19.92 -2.86
CA GLY A 80 -8.43 20.72 -3.74
C GLY A 80 -6.93 20.39 -3.68
N ASN A 81 -6.50 19.56 -2.72
CA ASN A 81 -5.11 19.11 -2.62
C ASN A 81 -4.88 17.83 -3.43
N MET A 82 -3.81 17.82 -4.22
CA MET A 82 -3.37 16.60 -4.91
C MET A 82 -2.88 15.60 -3.88
N LEU A 83 -3.51 14.43 -3.83
CA LEU A 83 -3.02 13.35 -3.00
C LEU A 83 -1.75 12.78 -3.63
N ARG A 84 -0.77 12.47 -2.79
CA ARG A 84 0.38 11.69 -3.23
C ARG A 84 0.15 10.25 -2.83
N VAL A 85 0.05 9.35 -3.81
CA VAL A 85 -0.16 7.93 -3.53
C VAL A 85 1.01 7.13 -4.11
N GLU A 86 1.54 6.21 -3.32
CA GLU A 86 2.72 5.43 -3.69
C GLU A 86 2.60 3.99 -3.16
N ILE A 87 2.81 2.99 -4.02
CA ILE A 87 2.90 1.58 -3.58
C ILE A 87 4.17 1.44 -2.75
N SER A 88 3.99 1.04 -1.49
CA SER A 88 5.11 0.71 -0.60
C SER A 88 5.60 -0.69 -0.93
N HIS A 89 6.63 -0.75 -1.77
CA HIS A 89 7.32 -1.98 -2.10
C HIS A 89 8.35 -2.29 -0.98
N ASP A 90 7.90 -2.86 0.14
CA ASP A 90 8.84 -3.39 1.14
C ASP A 90 9.49 -4.63 0.51
N GLN A 91 10.72 -4.51 0.02
CA GLN A 91 11.46 -5.67 -0.45
C GLN A 91 11.95 -6.48 0.75
N PRO A 92 11.45 -7.73 0.90
CA PRO A 92 12.37 -8.79 1.24
C PRO A 92 12.30 -9.87 0.15
N GLY A 93 13.34 -9.90 -0.68
CA GLY A 93 13.60 -11.03 -1.56
C GLY A 93 13.06 -10.89 -2.98
N LYS A 94 13.80 -10.15 -3.81
CA LYS A 94 14.11 -10.70 -5.14
C LYS A 94 14.93 -11.98 -4.99
N GLU A 95 14.36 -13.03 -4.41
CA GLU A 95 14.84 -14.36 -4.74
C GLU A 95 14.11 -14.76 -6.01
N LYS A 96 14.60 -14.24 -7.14
CA LYS A 96 14.45 -14.88 -8.44
C LYS A 96 15.14 -16.24 -8.36
N ARG A 97 14.60 -17.20 -7.62
CA ARG A 97 14.84 -18.62 -7.89
C ARG A 97 13.85 -19.01 -8.97
N SER A 98 14.15 -18.53 -10.18
CA SER A 98 13.74 -19.23 -11.39
C SER A 98 14.25 -20.65 -11.25
N ARG A 99 13.33 -21.57 -10.94
CA ARG A 99 13.45 -22.96 -11.35
C ARG A 99 13.61 -22.94 -12.87
N GLY A 100 14.80 -23.26 -13.36
CA GLY A 100 15.04 -23.45 -14.80
C GLY A 100 16.46 -23.11 -15.20
N GLY A 101 17.33 -24.12 -15.28
CA GLY A 101 18.68 -23.95 -15.82
C GLY A 101 19.65 -25.06 -15.41
N GLY A 102 19.25 -26.33 -15.56
CA GLY A 102 20.23 -27.42 -15.58
C GLY A 102 21.07 -27.30 -16.86
N GLY A 103 22.39 -27.25 -16.72
CA GLY A 103 23.29 -27.19 -17.88
C GLY A 103 24.72 -26.84 -17.49
N TYR A 104 25.46 -27.81 -16.96
CA TYR A 104 26.91 -27.85 -17.16
C TYR A 104 27.22 -29.16 -17.88
N GLY A 105 27.50 -29.04 -19.18
CA GLY A 105 28.12 -30.06 -20.01
C GLY A 105 29.42 -29.47 -20.54
N GLY A 106 30.48 -30.28 -20.57
CA GLY A 106 31.82 -29.94 -21.02
C GLY A 106 32.89 -30.41 -20.05
#